data_AF-A0A7C0VRX7-F1
#
_entry.id   AF-A0A7C0VRX7-F1
#
_cell.length_a   1.000
_cell.length_b   1.000
_cell.length_c   1.000
_cell.angle_alpha   90.00
_cell.angle_beta   90.00
_cell.angle_gamma   90.00
#
_symmetry.space_group_name_H-M   'P 1'
#
loop_
_entity.id
_entity.type
_entity.pdbx_description
1 polymer ?
#
loop_
_entity_poly.entity_id
_entity_poly.type
_entity_poly.pdbx_seq_one_letter_code
_entity_poly.pdbx_strand_id
1 'polypeptide(L)'
;MHALVKAFIGLILMIGTVAVMFYDYYQGWGLGLIPAFILVVKGILPPFIFLIGLFIFWLEIDEWKIERELAKEEEEEKKKETKRKRKKK
;
A
#
# COMPACT_ATOMS: atom_id res chain seq x y z
N MET A 1 20.68 -15.78 2.48
CA MET A 1 20.66 -14.68 3.48
C MET A 1 21.19 -15.24 4.80
N HIS A 2 22.38 -14.84 5.24
CA HIS A 2 22.99 -15.40 6.46
C HIS A 2 22.11 -15.11 7.68
N ALA A 3 21.60 -16.17 8.31
CA ALA A 3 20.76 -16.09 9.52
C ALA A 3 21.43 -15.27 10.64
N LEU A 4 22.77 -15.35 10.73
CA LEU A 4 23.60 -14.54 11.64
C LEU A 4 23.42 -13.03 11.46
N VAL A 5 23.33 -12.53 10.22
CA VAL A 5 23.16 -11.10 9.95
C VAL A 5 21.78 -10.63 10.44
N LYS A 6 20.74 -11.43 10.18
CA LYS A 6 19.38 -11.12 10.66
C LYS A 6 19.30 -11.11 12.19
N ALA A 7 19.91 -12.10 12.83
CA ALA A 7 19.97 -12.18 14.29
C ALA A 7 20.71 -10.99 14.90
N PHE A 8 21.83 -10.58 14.29
CA PHE A 8 22.62 -9.44 14.75
C PHE A 8 21.87 -8.11 14.62
N ILE A 9 21.19 -7.89 13.48
CA ILE A 9 20.33 -6.71 13.29
C ILE A 9 19.21 -6.69 14.34
N GLY A 10 18.55 -7.83 14.56
CA GLY A 10 17.53 -7.96 15.60
C GLY A 10 18.05 -7.63 17.00
N LEU A 11 19.26 -8.11 17.33
CA LEU A 11 19.91 -7.83 18.61
C LEU A 11 20.22 -6.35 18.80
N ILE A 12 20.76 -5.68 17.79
CA ILE A 12 21.03 -4.23 17.84
C ILE A 12 19.74 -3.44 18.06
N LEU A 13 18.68 -3.77 17.33
CA LEU A 13 17.38 -3.10 17.47
C LEU A 13 16.79 -3.30 18.87
N MET A 14 16.90 -4.51 19.41
CA MET A 14 16.44 -4.81 20.76
C MET A 14 17.21 -3.99 21.81
N ILE A 15 18.54 -4.02 21.76
CA ILE A 15 19.40 -3.28 22.70
C ILE A 15 19.17 -1.77 22.57
N GLY A 16 19.09 -1.25 21.34
CA GLY A 16 18.83 0.16 21.09
C GLY A 16 17.50 0.63 21.66
N THR A 17 16.44 -0.18 21.50
CA THR A 17 15.11 0.16 22.04
C THR A 17 15.12 0.19 23.57
N VAL A 18 15.72 -0.82 24.20
CA VAL A 18 15.84 -0.87 25.66
C VAL A 18 16.70 0.28 26.19
N ALA A 19 17.81 0.60 25.52
CA ALA A 19 18.69 1.69 25.90
C ALA A 19 18.01 3.05 25.83
N VAL A 20 17.22 3.32 24.78
CA VAL A 20 16.45 4.57 24.65
C VAL A 20 15.40 4.69 25.75
N MET A 21 14.66 3.60 26.02
CA MET A 21 13.67 3.59 27.11
C MET A 21 14.31 3.79 28.49
N PHE A 22 15.46 3.15 28.73
CA PHE A 22 16.20 3.30 29.97
C PHE A 22 16.74 4.73 30.12
N TYR A 23 17.29 5.30 29.04
CA TYR A 23 17.80 6.66 29.06
C TYR A 23 16.69 7.69 29.28
N ASP A 24 15.54 7.56 28.61
CA ASP A 24 14.37 8.43 28.81
C ASP A 24 13.86 8.36 30.26
N TYR A 25 13.83 7.16 30.87
CA TYR A 25 13.42 6.96 32.26
C TYR A 25 14.33 7.70 33.26
N TYR A 26 15.66 7.68 33.06
CA TYR A 26 16.62 8.30 33.98
C TYR A 26 16.90 9.78 33.71
N GLN A 27 16.86 10.21 32.44
CA GLN A 27 17.21 11.58 32.03
C GLN A 27 15.99 12.48 31.84
N GLY A 28 14.77 11.93 31.90
CA GLY A 28 13.54 12.72 31.89
C GLY A 28 13.33 13.47 30.58
N TRP A 29 13.62 12.85 29.43
CA TRP A 29 13.38 13.43 28.11
C TRP A 29 11.88 13.64 27.82
N GLY A 30 10.99 13.11 28.67
CA GLY A 30 9.55 13.28 28.56
C GLY A 30 8.94 12.45 27.42
N LEU A 31 9.72 11.56 26.81
CA LEU A 31 9.32 10.63 25.76
C LEU A 31 8.78 9.33 26.37
N GLY A 32 8.02 9.46 27.47
CA GLY A 32 7.46 8.32 28.18
C GLY A 32 6.78 7.33 27.23
N LEU A 33 6.61 6.10 27.70
CA LEU A 33 6.19 4.96 26.86
C LEU A 33 4.96 5.26 25.99
N ILE A 34 3.99 6.01 26.53
CA ILE A 34 2.78 6.44 25.82
C ILE A 34 3.10 7.45 24.69
N PRO A 35 3.73 8.61 24.94
CA PRO A 35 4.20 9.52 23.88
C PRO A 35 5.01 8.84 22.77
N ALA A 36 5.96 7.97 23.13
CA ALA A 36 6.80 7.26 22.16
C ALA A 36 5.97 6.29 21.30
N PHE A 37 5.04 5.55 21.90
CA PHE A 37 4.12 4.69 21.16
C PHE A 37 3.23 5.48 20.20
N ILE A 38 2.67 6.60 20.67
CA ILE A 38 1.86 7.50 19.83
C ILE A 38 2.69 8.04 18.66
N LEU A 39 3.96 8.39 18.88
CA LEU A 39 4.86 8.86 17.82
C LEU A 39 5.05 7.79 16.74
N VAL A 40 5.31 6.54 17.12
CA VAL A 40 5.48 5.44 16.16
C VAL A 40 4.18 5.21 15.37
N VAL A 41 3.03 5.17 16.05
CA VAL A 41 1.73 5.03 15.40
C VAL A 41 1.49 6.18 14.42
N LYS A 42 1.72 7.43 14.84
CA LYS A 42 1.60 8.60 13.95
C LYS A 42 2.58 8.58 12.79
N GLY A 43 3.74 7.95 12.94
CA GLY A 43 4.72 7.79 11.87
C GLY A 43 4.31 6.75 10.83
N ILE A 44 3.73 5.63 11.26
CA ILE A 44 3.39 4.50 10.36
C ILE A 44 1.99 4.61 9.77
N LEU A 45 1.02 5.15 10.50
CA LEU A 45 -0.38 5.14 10.07
C LEU A 45 -0.62 5.96 8.78
N PRO A 46 -0.09 7.20 8.64
CA PRO A 46 -0.30 8.01 7.44
C PRO A 46 0.22 7.38 6.15
N PRO A 47 1.48 6.92 6.04
CA PRO A 47 1.95 6.27 4.82
C PRO A 47 1.19 4.98 4.52
N PHE A 48 0.77 4.23 5.55
CA PHE A 48 -0.03 3.02 5.35
C PHE A 48 -1.40 3.32 4.75
N ILE A 49 -2.11 4.30 5.29
CA ILE A 49 -3.41 4.76 4.75
C ILE A 49 -3.24 5.30 3.33
N PHE A 50 -2.18 6.07 3.08
CA PHE A 50 -1.88 6.57 1.75
C PHE A 50 -1.69 5.43 0.73
N LEU A 51 -0.94 4.38 1.08
CA LEU A 51 -0.73 3.23 0.21
C LEU A 51 -2.03 2.47 -0.06
N ILE A 52 -2.89 2.31 0.96
CA ILE A 52 -4.22 1.71 0.78
C ILE A 52 -5.08 2.55 -0.16
N GLY A 53 -5.10 3.87 0.01
CA GLY A 53 -5.83 4.78 -0.87
C GLY A 53 -5.33 4.72 -2.32
N LEU A 54 -4.01 4.68 -2.51
CA LEU A 54 -3.40 4.51 -3.83
C LEU A 54 -3.78 3.17 -4.46
N PHE A 55 -3.78 2.10 -3.67
CA PHE A 55 -4.19 0.77 -4.13
C PHE A 55 -5.65 0.74 -4.60
N ILE A 56 -6.58 1.32 -3.83
CA ILE A 56 -7.99 1.41 -4.21
C ILE A 56 -8.17 2.24 -5.48
N PHE A 57 -7.53 3.41 -5.55
CA PHE A 57 -7.59 4.27 -6.73
C PHE A 57 -7.04 3.57 -7.99
N TRP A 58 -5.98 2.78 -7.83
CA TRP A 58 -5.41 2.01 -8.92
C TRP A 58 -6.37 0.91 -9.43
N LEU A 59 -7.09 0.23 -8.52
CA LEU A 59 -8.13 -0.74 -8.91
C LEU A 59 -9.25 -0.10 -9.72
N GLU A 60 -9.75 1.07 -9.28
CA GLU A 60 -10.81 1.80 -9.99
C GLU A 60 -10.39 2.17 -11.42
N ILE A 61 -9.14 2.61 -11.61
CA ILE A 61 -8.60 2.90 -12.95
C ILE A 61 -8.60 1.65 -13.85
N ASP A 62 -8.28 0.49 -13.28
CA ASP A 62 -8.22 -0.76 -14.03
C ASP A 62 -9.63 -1.20 -14.47
N GLU A 63 -10.61 -1.09 -13.57
CA GLU A 63 -12.03 -1.37 -13.88
C GLU A 63 -12.55 -0.46 -15.00
N TRP A 64 -12.29 0.85 -14.94
CA TRP A 64 -12.68 1.78 -16.01
C TRP A 64 -12.04 1.44 -17.35
N LYS A 65 -10.81 0.91 -17.34
CA LYS A 65 -10.14 0.48 -18.56
C LYS A 65 -10.81 -0.75 -19.16
N ILE A 66 -11.17 -1.73 -18.34
CA ILE A 66 -11.87 -2.96 -18.76
C ILE A 66 -13.24 -2.62 -19.36
N GLU A 67 -14.02 -1.75 -18.71
CA GLU A 67 -15.32 -1.30 -19.25
C GLU A 67 -15.18 -0.64 -20.62
N ARG A 68 -14.14 0.20 -20.81
CA ARG A 68 -13.86 0.84 -22.10
C ARG A 68 -13.43 -0.13 -23.18
N GLU A 69 -12.76 -1.23 -22.83
CA GLU A 69 -12.38 -2.27 -23.79
C GLU A 69 -13.61 -3.09 -24.20
N LEU A 70 -14.44 -3.51 -23.24
CA LEU A 70 -15.71 -4.21 -23.50
C LEU A 70 -16.66 -3.39 -24.38
N ALA A 71 -16.83 -2.10 -24.10
CA ALA A 71 -17.70 -1.23 -24.90
C ALA A 71 -17.24 -1.10 -26.37
N LYS A 72 -15.93 -1.12 -26.62
CA LYS A 72 -15.38 -1.08 -27.99
C LYS A 72 -15.63 -2.39 -28.72
N GLU A 73 -15.46 -3.53 -28.06
CA GLU A 73 -15.74 -4.85 -28.65
C GLU A 73 -17.22 -4.97 -29.04
N GLU A 74 -18.14 -4.58 -28.15
CA GLU A 74 -19.57 -4.58 -28.45
C GLU A 74 -19.92 -3.71 -29.67
N GLU A 75 -19.34 -2.50 -29.75
CA GLU A 75 -19.57 -1.62 -30.90
C GLU A 75 -19.05 -2.21 -32.21
N GLU A 76 -17.87 -2.83 -32.18
CA GLU A 76 -17.28 -3.46 -33.37
C GLU A 76 -18.11 -4.65 -33.84
N GLU A 77 -18.61 -5.48 -32.92
CA GLU A 77 -19.51 -6.59 -33.24
C GLU A 77 -20.81 -6.08 -33.87
N LYS A 78 -21.44 -5.06 -33.25
CA LYS A 78 -22.66 -4.43 -33.79
C LYS A 78 -22.44 -3.90 -35.21
N LYS A 79 -21.29 -3.23 -35.47
CA LYS A 79 -20.90 -2.73 -36.80
C LYS A 79 -20.65 -3.85 -37.81
N LYS A 80 -20.00 -4.95 -37.39
CA LYS A 80 -19.77 -6.15 -38.24
C LYS A 80 -21.10 -6.82 -38.59
N GLU A 81 -22.04 -6.93 -37.65
CA GLU A 81 -23.35 -7.53 -37.86
C GLU A 81 -24.21 -6.71 -38.83
N THR A 82 -24.24 -5.38 -38.69
CA THR A 82 -24.96 -4.50 -39.63
C THR A 82 -24.39 -4.59 -41.05
N LYS A 83 -23.06 -4.65 -41.19
CA LYS A 83 -22.40 -4.85 -42.49
C LYS A 83 -22.75 -6.21 -43.11
N ARG A 84 -22.80 -7.29 -42.33
CA ARG A 84 -23.22 -8.62 -42.79
C ARG A 84 -24.68 -8.64 -43.24
N LYS A 85 -25.60 -8.02 -42.48
CA LYS A 85 -27.03 -7.90 -42.85
C LYS A 85 -27.24 -7.12 -44.15
N ARG A 86 -26.47 -6.04 -44.37
CA ARG A 86 -26.51 -5.27 -45.63
C ARG A 86 -25.98 -6.03 -46.85
N LYS A 87 -24.99 -6.93 -46.70
CA LYS A 87 -24.46 -7.74 -47.82
C LYS A 87 -25.35 -8.91 -48.24
N LYS A 88 -26.28 -9.35 -47.38
CA LYS A 88 -27.22 -10.46 -47.66
C LYS A 88 -28.52 -10.02 -48.34
N LYS A 89 -28.75 -8.72 -48.49
CA LYS A 89 -29.96 -8.12 -49.07
C LYS A 89 -29.63 -7.55 -50.44
#